data_AF-A0A8B9R6R4-F1
#
_entry.id   AF-A0A8B9R6R4-F1
#
_cell.length_a   1.000
_cell.length_b   1.000
_cell.length_c   1.000
_cell.angle_alpha   90.00
_cell.angle_beta   90.00
_cell.angle_gamma   90.00
#
_symmetry.space_group_name_H-M   'P 1'
#
loop_
_entity.id
_entity.type
_entity.pdbx_description
1 polymer ?
#
loop_
_entity_poly.entity_id
_entity_poly.type
_entity_poly.pdbx_seq_one_letter_code
_entity_poly.pdbx_strand_id
1 'polypeptide(L)'
;MAGKGPVPSSCDCFVALPPHTAAPAVIFGKNADRPRHEVQEIVYVPAATHRPGDRVQCTYLEIEQAPRTHAVVLSRPAWLWGAEMGANEHGVCVGNEGVWTREPVGEDEALLGMDLVRLGLERGSSAREALEVITALLERHGQGGSCKEEPVPFVYHNTFLLADRSEAWVLETAGRYWAAQQIREGSRNISNQLSIGTDITAEHAELRQRARSQGWWSGAGEFSFADAFSLEQQPPRMEAAKARYRAGKELLRQHAGHITAETFMAILRDKASGICVDSEGFRTAGSMVSVLPRDPAVPCVHFFTATPDPSRSVFKPFVFRGRPEALAAGFVSQLQRRPRQEGAALPEHGGSAARAVPPAPGGAGADGAGPGAGPEAPADAAGPGEAGPGGGERAAGGGRGPPPRGAG
;
A
#
# COMPACT_ATOMS: atom_id res chain seq x y z
N MET A 1 3.35 16.99 -27.79
CA MET A 1 2.74 15.99 -26.89
C MET A 1 3.41 16.11 -25.54
N ALA A 2 2.66 16.44 -24.49
CA ALA A 2 3.20 16.65 -23.15
C ALA A 2 3.85 15.36 -22.64
N GLY A 3 5.09 15.46 -22.17
CA GLY A 3 5.84 14.33 -21.61
C GLY A 3 5.06 13.73 -20.45
N LYS A 4 4.72 12.44 -20.55
CA LYS A 4 4.24 11.66 -19.42
C LYS A 4 5.35 11.67 -18.36
N GLY A 5 5.15 12.43 -17.29
CA GLY A 5 5.95 12.26 -16.07
C GLY A 5 5.86 10.80 -15.60
N PRO A 6 6.86 10.32 -14.85
CA PRO A 6 6.83 8.97 -14.30
C PRO A 6 5.55 8.75 -13.49
N VAL A 7 4.84 7.67 -13.80
CA VAL A 7 3.52 7.39 -13.25
C VAL A 7 3.66 6.91 -11.80
N PRO A 8 2.75 7.28 -10.86
CA PRO A 8 2.87 6.89 -9.47
C PRO A 8 2.89 5.36 -9.32
N SER A 9 3.86 4.85 -8.56
CA SER A 9 4.04 3.44 -8.21
C SER A 9 4.21 3.33 -6.70
N SER A 10 3.10 3.33 -5.97
CA SER A 10 3.16 3.74 -4.57
C SER A 10 1.85 3.46 -3.82
N CYS A 11 1.92 2.85 -2.63
CA CYS A 11 0.83 2.47 -1.73
C CYS A 11 0.34 3.62 -0.83
N ASP A 12 -0.84 3.50 -0.25
CA ASP A 12 -1.35 4.36 0.84
C ASP A 12 -2.05 3.54 1.93
N CYS A 13 -1.78 3.87 3.18
CA CYS A 13 -2.53 3.39 4.35
C CYS A 13 -3.20 4.56 5.10
N PHE A 14 -4.36 4.28 5.69
CA PHE A 14 -5.18 5.20 6.45
C PHE A 14 -5.62 4.56 7.75
N VAL A 15 -5.69 5.36 8.82
CA VAL A 15 -6.36 5.00 10.06
C VAL A 15 -7.14 6.18 10.59
N ALA A 16 -8.31 5.90 11.15
CA ALA A 16 -9.12 6.85 11.90
C ALA A 16 -9.57 6.19 13.20
N LEU A 17 -9.42 6.93 14.28
CA LEU A 17 -9.83 6.57 15.63
C LEU A 17 -10.86 7.59 16.12
N PRO A 18 -11.69 7.27 17.13
CA PRO A 18 -12.51 8.27 17.79
C PRO A 18 -11.63 9.45 18.28
N PRO A 19 -12.10 10.71 18.17
CA PRO A 19 -13.44 11.12 17.76
C PRO A 19 -13.63 11.32 16.25
N HIS A 20 -12.68 10.95 15.38
CA HIS A 20 -12.81 11.19 13.93
C HIS A 20 -13.73 10.18 13.22
N THR A 21 -14.04 9.06 13.86
CA THR A 21 -14.95 8.02 13.33
C THR A 21 -16.39 8.26 13.77
N ALA A 22 -17.35 7.91 12.90
CA ALA A 22 -18.78 8.12 13.17
C ALA A 22 -19.36 7.23 14.29
N ALA A 23 -18.61 6.18 14.66
CA ALA A 23 -18.94 5.21 15.69
C ALA A 23 -17.70 4.99 16.58
N PRO A 24 -17.84 4.46 17.80
CA PRO A 24 -16.71 4.16 18.69
C PRO A 24 -15.92 2.94 18.20
N ALA A 25 -15.26 3.09 17.04
CA ALA A 25 -14.48 2.09 16.35
C ALA A 25 -13.25 2.73 15.72
N VAL A 26 -12.18 1.96 15.62
CA VAL A 26 -11.03 2.28 14.77
C VAL A 26 -11.33 1.76 13.37
N ILE A 27 -11.04 2.58 12.35
CA ILE A 27 -11.19 2.21 10.94
C ILE A 27 -9.81 2.26 10.30
N PHE A 28 -9.42 1.17 9.64
CA PHE A 28 -8.15 1.01 8.95
C PHE A 28 -8.39 0.81 7.46
N GLY A 29 -7.54 1.36 6.59
CA GLY A 29 -7.64 1.22 5.14
C GLY A 29 -6.28 1.11 4.48
N LYS A 30 -6.14 0.27 3.45
CA LYS A 30 -4.88 0.12 2.69
C LYS A 30 -5.11 -0.23 1.24
N ASN A 31 -4.36 0.42 0.34
CA ASN A 31 -4.19 0.02 -1.05
C ASN A 31 -2.80 -0.58 -1.26
N ALA A 32 -2.73 -1.75 -1.88
CA ALA A 32 -1.48 -2.41 -2.26
C ALA A 32 -1.22 -2.15 -3.75
N ASP A 33 -0.29 -1.25 -4.05
CA ASP A 33 0.08 -0.88 -5.41
C ASP A 33 1.29 -1.69 -5.86
N ARG A 34 1.05 -2.56 -6.83
CA ARG A 34 1.97 -3.62 -7.22
C ARG A 34 2.15 -3.65 -8.75
N PRO A 35 3.20 -4.32 -9.27
CA PRO A 35 3.35 -4.52 -10.70
C PRO A 35 2.06 -5.03 -11.34
N ARG A 36 1.69 -4.48 -12.50
CA ARG A 36 0.34 -4.64 -13.10
C ARG A 36 -0.10 -6.10 -13.28
N HIS A 37 0.85 -7.00 -13.52
CA HIS A 37 0.58 -8.41 -13.77
C HIS A 37 0.73 -9.30 -12.53
N GLU A 38 1.14 -8.73 -11.41
CA GLU A 38 1.28 -9.48 -10.17
C GLU A 38 -0.10 -9.88 -9.62
N VAL A 39 -0.22 -11.14 -9.21
CA VAL A 39 -1.43 -11.68 -8.59
C VAL A 39 -1.36 -11.44 -7.09
N GLN A 40 -2.44 -10.91 -6.53
CA GLN A 40 -2.61 -10.75 -5.09
C GLN A 40 -3.76 -11.61 -4.59
N GLU A 41 -3.46 -12.47 -3.62
CA GLU A 41 -4.36 -13.48 -3.07
C GLU A 41 -4.83 -13.09 -1.66
N ILE A 42 -6.03 -13.53 -1.30
CA ILE A 42 -6.53 -13.47 0.08
C ILE A 42 -6.40 -14.86 0.71
N VAL A 43 -5.57 -14.97 1.74
CA VAL A 43 -5.26 -16.25 2.40
C VAL A 43 -5.65 -16.17 3.87
N TYR A 44 -6.41 -17.16 4.34
CA TYR A 44 -6.65 -17.38 5.76
C TYR A 44 -5.70 -18.47 6.26
N VAL A 45 -4.99 -18.17 7.35
CA VAL A 45 -4.11 -19.13 8.05
C VAL A 45 -4.64 -19.28 9.48
N PRO A 46 -4.98 -20.50 9.93
CA PRO A 46 -5.49 -20.71 11.28
C PRO A 46 -4.39 -20.55 12.33
N ALA A 47 -4.81 -20.27 13.57
CA ALA A 47 -3.91 -20.27 14.72
C ALA A 47 -3.25 -21.64 14.90
N ALA A 48 -1.99 -21.66 15.34
CA ALA A 48 -1.23 -22.89 15.49
C ALA A 48 -0.30 -22.84 16.72
N THR A 49 0.07 -24.02 17.19
CA THR A 49 1.14 -24.21 18.19
C THR A 49 2.25 -25.01 17.52
N HIS A 50 3.49 -24.59 17.74
CA HIS A 50 4.67 -25.14 17.08
C HIS A 50 5.61 -25.76 18.12
N ARG A 51 6.41 -26.73 17.70
CA ARG A 51 7.37 -27.42 18.56
C ARG A 51 8.62 -26.54 18.77
N PRO A 52 9.33 -26.68 19.90
CA PRO A 52 10.63 -26.03 20.07
C PRO A 52 11.60 -26.42 18.95
N GLY A 53 12.25 -25.43 18.34
CA GLY A 53 13.18 -25.64 17.23
C GLY A 53 12.53 -25.65 15.84
N ASP A 54 11.20 -25.59 15.74
CA ASP A 54 10.53 -25.39 14.47
C ASP A 54 10.99 -24.08 13.81
N ARG A 55 10.99 -24.09 12.49
CA ARG A 55 11.37 -22.94 11.66
C ARG A 55 10.19 -22.51 10.78
N VAL A 56 10.24 -21.26 10.32
CA VAL A 56 9.21 -20.69 9.43
C VAL A 56 9.87 -20.10 8.20
N GLN A 57 9.30 -20.45 7.04
CA GLN A 57 9.71 -19.92 5.76
C GLN A 57 9.25 -18.47 5.62
N CYS A 58 10.18 -17.59 5.24
CA CYS A 58 9.97 -16.23 4.78
C CYS A 58 10.30 -16.17 3.28
N THR A 59 10.21 -14.99 2.67
CA THR A 59 10.38 -14.86 1.22
C THR A 59 11.77 -15.30 0.76
N TYR A 60 12.81 -14.84 1.44
CA TYR A 60 14.20 -15.22 1.15
C TYR A 60 14.90 -15.97 2.27
N LEU A 61 14.39 -15.86 3.50
CA LEU A 61 14.98 -16.47 4.69
C LEU A 61 14.12 -17.61 5.24
N GLU A 62 14.73 -18.41 6.11
CA GLU A 62 14.01 -19.26 7.04
C GLU A 62 14.46 -18.88 8.45
N ILE A 63 13.52 -18.53 9.34
CA ILE A 63 13.82 -18.06 10.70
C ILE A 63 13.19 -18.97 11.75
N GLU A 64 13.51 -18.75 13.02
CA GLU A 64 12.90 -19.49 14.12
C GLU A 64 11.40 -19.20 14.25
N GLN A 65 10.62 -20.27 14.45
CA GLN A 65 9.18 -20.18 14.63
C GLN A 65 8.83 -19.77 16.07
N ALA A 66 7.77 -18.97 16.22
CA ALA A 66 7.20 -18.65 17.52
C ALA A 66 6.44 -19.86 18.08
N PRO A 67 6.42 -20.10 19.40
CA PRO A 67 5.71 -21.25 19.99
C PRO A 67 4.21 -21.29 19.65
N ARG A 68 3.59 -20.12 19.43
CA ARG A 68 2.20 -19.97 19.02
C ARG A 68 2.08 -18.88 17.98
N THR A 69 1.15 -19.09 17.05
CA THR A 69 0.76 -18.08 16.06
C THR A 69 -0.76 -17.87 16.09
N HIS A 70 -1.18 -16.63 15.92
CA HIS A 70 -2.58 -16.22 15.80
C HIS A 70 -3.15 -16.59 14.44
N ALA A 71 -4.47 -16.75 14.37
CA ALA A 71 -5.15 -16.86 13.09
C ALA A 71 -5.09 -15.51 12.36
N VAL A 72 -4.76 -15.53 11.07
CA VAL A 72 -4.61 -14.34 10.24
C VAL A 72 -5.39 -14.45 8.93
N VAL A 73 -5.81 -13.31 8.41
CA VAL A 73 -6.27 -13.14 7.03
C VAL A 73 -5.36 -12.13 6.35
N LEU A 74 -4.72 -12.55 5.26
CA LEU A 74 -3.65 -11.83 4.58
C LEU A 74 -4.03 -11.51 3.15
N SER A 75 -3.67 -10.32 2.67
CA SER A 75 -3.63 -9.97 1.25
C SER A 75 -2.18 -9.94 0.82
N ARG A 76 -1.74 -10.92 0.01
CA ARG A 76 -0.32 -11.10 -0.34
C ARG A 76 -0.10 -11.35 -1.83
N PRO A 77 0.99 -10.84 -2.42
CA PRO A 77 1.42 -11.31 -3.74
C PRO A 77 1.66 -12.81 -3.73
N ALA A 78 1.26 -13.50 -4.79
CA ALA A 78 1.26 -14.97 -4.85
C ALA A 78 2.67 -15.60 -4.71
N TRP A 79 3.70 -14.89 -5.17
CA TRP A 79 5.08 -15.41 -5.21
C TRP A 79 5.85 -15.30 -3.88
N LEU A 80 5.49 -14.38 -2.98
CA LEU A 80 6.22 -14.09 -1.74
C LEU A 80 5.51 -14.67 -0.53
N TRP A 81 6.22 -15.04 0.55
CA TRP A 81 5.64 -15.66 1.76
C TRP A 81 4.97 -14.67 2.71
N GLY A 82 5.40 -13.41 2.70
CA GLY A 82 4.86 -12.32 3.51
C GLY A 82 3.46 -11.83 3.09
N ALA A 83 3.10 -10.63 3.50
CA ALA A 83 1.84 -9.97 3.15
C ALA A 83 2.00 -8.46 2.96
N GLU A 84 1.19 -7.90 2.07
CA GLU A 84 1.09 -6.45 1.86
C GLU A 84 0.18 -5.80 2.91
N MET A 85 -0.79 -6.56 3.43
CA MET A 85 -1.69 -6.15 4.51
C MET A 85 -2.41 -7.36 5.06
N GLY A 86 -2.96 -7.22 6.25
CA GLY A 86 -3.84 -8.23 6.82
C GLY A 86 -4.39 -7.84 8.18
N ALA A 87 -5.12 -8.78 8.76
CA ALA A 87 -5.60 -8.70 10.12
C ALA A 87 -5.48 -10.05 10.83
N ASN A 88 -5.54 -10.03 12.16
CA ASN A 88 -5.56 -11.24 12.97
C ASN A 88 -6.83 -11.35 13.84
N GLU A 89 -7.01 -12.51 14.46
CA GLU A 89 -8.17 -12.82 15.31
C GLU A 89 -8.31 -11.92 16.56
N HIS A 90 -7.26 -11.20 16.93
CA HIS A 90 -7.26 -10.24 18.04
C HIS A 90 -7.71 -8.84 17.62
N GLY A 91 -7.98 -8.63 16.33
CA GLY A 91 -8.38 -7.32 15.81
C GLY A 91 -7.19 -6.39 15.57
N VAL A 92 -5.98 -6.93 15.39
CA VAL A 92 -4.83 -6.18 14.90
C VAL A 92 -4.89 -6.11 13.38
N CYS A 93 -4.61 -4.94 12.81
CA CYS A 93 -4.43 -4.71 11.39
C CYS A 93 -3.04 -4.14 11.13
N VAL A 94 -2.39 -4.60 10.05
CA VAL A 94 -1.09 -4.08 9.62
C VAL A 94 -1.10 -3.90 8.10
N GLY A 95 -0.54 -2.78 7.64
CA GLY A 95 -0.20 -2.52 6.25
C GLY A 95 1.16 -1.83 6.16
N ASN A 96 1.76 -1.85 4.97
CA ASN A 96 3.07 -1.24 4.72
C ASN A 96 3.13 -0.45 3.41
N GLU A 97 4.13 0.43 3.32
CA GLU A 97 4.61 1.03 2.08
C GLU A 97 6.14 0.91 1.97
N GLY A 98 6.65 0.95 0.74
CA GLY A 98 8.08 1.07 0.48
C GLY A 98 8.56 2.52 0.57
N VAL A 99 9.71 2.74 1.21
CA VAL A 99 10.37 4.05 1.36
C VAL A 99 11.86 3.95 1.01
N TRP A 100 12.43 5.07 0.58
CA TRP A 100 13.87 5.19 0.33
C TRP A 100 14.45 6.24 1.26
N THR A 101 15.54 5.87 1.91
CA THR A 101 16.16 6.62 3.00
C THR A 101 17.62 6.90 2.70
N ARG A 102 18.28 7.72 3.51
CA ARG A 102 19.73 7.91 3.46
C ARG A 102 20.52 6.66 3.84
N GLU A 103 19.93 5.76 4.64
CA GLU A 103 20.49 4.42 4.81
C GLU A 103 20.39 3.63 3.49
N PRO A 104 21.47 2.95 3.07
CA PRO A 104 21.46 2.14 1.88
C PRO A 104 20.49 0.96 2.03
N VAL A 105 19.81 0.63 0.95
CA VAL A 105 18.99 -0.58 0.86
C VAL A 105 19.81 -1.64 0.13
N GLY A 106 20.02 -2.80 0.75
CA GLY A 106 20.77 -3.91 0.16
C GLY A 106 19.92 -4.76 -0.79
N GLU A 107 20.55 -5.29 -1.83
CA GLU A 107 19.99 -6.37 -2.66
C GLU A 107 20.17 -7.74 -2.01
N ASP A 108 21.01 -7.83 -0.98
CA ASP A 108 21.23 -9.04 -0.21
C ASP A 108 19.93 -9.53 0.43
N GLU A 109 19.73 -10.85 0.37
CA GLU A 109 18.56 -11.52 0.91
C GLU A 109 18.45 -11.30 2.42
N ALA A 110 17.34 -10.71 2.83
CA ALA A 110 16.96 -10.54 4.23
C ALA A 110 15.42 -10.66 4.35
N LEU A 111 14.85 -10.28 5.51
CA LEU A 111 13.40 -10.19 5.62
C LEU A 111 12.87 -9.06 4.73
N LEU A 112 11.82 -9.33 3.97
CA LEU A 112 11.08 -8.25 3.33
C LEU A 112 10.17 -7.56 4.35
N GLY A 113 9.83 -6.29 4.12
CA GLY A 113 8.78 -5.63 4.90
C GLY A 113 7.47 -6.42 4.90
N MET A 114 7.16 -7.09 3.79
CA MET A 114 5.97 -7.94 3.69
C MET A 114 6.08 -9.17 4.61
N ASP A 115 7.28 -9.74 4.80
CA ASP A 115 7.47 -10.81 5.78
C ASP A 115 7.24 -10.28 7.21
N LEU A 116 7.72 -9.07 7.50
CA LEU A 116 7.50 -8.40 8.78
C LEU A 116 6.00 -8.14 9.05
N VAL A 117 5.22 -7.72 8.05
CA VAL A 117 3.75 -7.58 8.16
C VAL A 117 3.11 -8.89 8.59
N ARG A 118 3.42 -10.00 7.90
CA ARG A 118 2.86 -11.32 8.22
C ARG A 118 3.25 -11.76 9.63
N LEU A 119 4.54 -11.71 9.95
CA LEU A 119 5.06 -12.19 11.23
C LEU A 119 4.56 -11.34 12.40
N GLY A 120 4.41 -10.02 12.22
CA GLY A 120 3.79 -9.14 13.20
C GLY A 120 2.34 -9.53 13.50
N LEU A 121 1.54 -9.82 12.46
CA LEU A 121 0.16 -10.27 12.61
C LEU A 121 0.05 -11.67 13.24
N GLU A 122 0.95 -12.59 12.89
CA GLU A 122 0.98 -13.95 13.42
C GLU A 122 1.39 -13.99 14.90
N ARG A 123 2.16 -13.01 15.40
CA ARG A 123 2.80 -13.09 16.72
C ARG A 123 2.37 -12.02 17.73
N GLY A 124 1.70 -10.94 17.29
CA GLY A 124 1.24 -9.85 18.17
C GLY A 124 -0.27 -9.88 18.39
N SER A 125 -0.71 -9.69 19.64
CA SER A 125 -2.14 -9.64 20.02
C SER A 125 -2.68 -8.20 20.17
N SER A 126 -1.82 -7.19 20.03
CA SER A 126 -2.14 -5.76 19.97
C SER A 126 -1.29 -5.05 18.90
N ALA A 127 -1.64 -3.81 18.54
CA ALA A 127 -0.85 -3.00 17.61
C ALA A 127 0.57 -2.77 18.16
N ARG A 128 0.70 -2.55 19.47
CA ARG A 128 1.99 -2.43 20.15
C ARG A 128 2.81 -3.72 20.11
N GLU A 129 2.22 -4.87 20.42
CA GLU A 129 2.96 -6.15 20.36
C GLU A 129 3.39 -6.48 18.93
N ALA A 130 2.55 -6.20 17.93
CA ALA A 130 2.93 -6.37 16.53
C ALA A 130 4.10 -5.45 16.14
N LEU A 131 4.14 -4.21 16.65
CA LEU A 131 5.27 -3.31 16.48
C LEU A 131 6.55 -3.88 17.10
N GLU A 132 6.48 -4.37 18.34
CA GLU A 132 7.61 -4.97 19.06
C GLU A 132 8.15 -6.22 18.34
N VAL A 133 7.27 -7.04 17.76
CA VAL A 133 7.65 -8.18 16.91
C VAL A 133 8.39 -7.71 15.67
N ILE A 134 7.85 -6.72 14.96
CA ILE A 134 8.44 -6.22 13.71
C ILE A 134 9.83 -5.65 13.97
N THR A 135 9.99 -4.82 15.01
CA THR A 135 11.27 -4.17 15.31
C THR A 135 12.31 -5.18 15.79
N ALA A 136 11.94 -6.14 16.63
CA ALA A 136 12.86 -7.21 17.06
C ALA A 136 13.34 -8.08 15.89
N LEU A 137 12.45 -8.42 14.96
CA LEU A 137 12.81 -9.18 13.76
C LEU A 137 13.69 -8.37 12.81
N LEU A 138 13.36 -7.10 12.60
CA LEU A 138 14.15 -6.17 11.80
C LEU A 138 15.58 -6.04 12.34
N GLU A 139 15.74 -5.85 13.65
CA GLU A 139 17.05 -5.70 14.28
C GLU A 139 17.90 -6.96 14.19
N ARG A 140 17.25 -8.13 14.25
CA ARG A 140 17.95 -9.42 14.25
C ARG A 140 18.28 -9.94 12.85
N HIS A 141 17.39 -9.74 11.88
CA HIS A 141 17.49 -10.35 10.56
C HIS A 141 17.69 -9.33 9.43
N GLY A 142 17.60 -8.03 9.73
CA GLY A 142 17.69 -6.96 8.74
C GLY A 142 16.46 -6.89 7.84
N GLN A 143 16.54 -5.99 6.85
CA GLN A 143 15.59 -5.91 5.74
C GLN A 143 16.31 -5.67 4.41
N GLY A 144 15.86 -6.33 3.34
CA GLY A 144 16.56 -6.36 2.06
C GLY A 144 16.04 -7.43 1.12
N GLY A 145 16.58 -7.46 -0.09
CA GLY A 145 16.13 -8.34 -1.17
C GLY A 145 15.08 -7.68 -2.08
N SER A 146 14.84 -8.28 -3.25
CA SER A 146 13.92 -7.71 -4.24
C SER A 146 12.47 -7.78 -3.75
N CYS A 147 11.75 -6.66 -3.85
CA CYS A 147 10.34 -6.58 -3.48
C CYS A 147 9.40 -6.85 -4.66
N LYS A 148 9.88 -7.39 -5.77
CA LYS A 148 9.08 -7.82 -6.93
C LYS A 148 9.68 -9.09 -7.58
N GLU A 149 8.83 -9.85 -8.25
CA GLU A 149 9.17 -11.10 -8.94
C GLU A 149 9.99 -10.89 -10.23
N GLU A 150 9.89 -9.70 -10.84
CA GLU A 150 10.58 -9.35 -12.09
C GLU A 150 12.12 -9.35 -11.95
N PRO A 151 12.87 -9.59 -13.05
CA PRO A 151 14.33 -9.80 -13.02
C PRO A 151 15.15 -8.57 -12.64
N VAL A 152 14.59 -7.37 -12.73
CA VAL A 152 15.26 -6.12 -12.31
C VAL A 152 14.98 -5.91 -10.83
N PRO A 153 15.98 -5.89 -9.93
CA PRO A 153 15.75 -5.71 -8.51
C PRO A 153 14.95 -4.45 -8.18
N PHE A 154 14.04 -4.56 -7.22
CA PHE A 154 13.29 -3.42 -6.69
C PHE A 154 13.36 -3.43 -5.17
N VAL A 155 14.33 -2.71 -4.61
CA VAL A 155 14.62 -2.74 -3.17
C VAL A 155 14.13 -1.46 -2.50
N TYR A 156 13.61 -1.58 -1.28
CA TYR A 156 13.23 -0.45 -0.42
C TYR A 156 13.27 -0.82 1.07
N HIS A 157 13.27 0.18 1.95
CA HIS A 157 12.88 0.03 3.35
C HIS A 157 11.37 0.18 3.51
N ASN A 158 10.84 0.01 4.72
CA ASN A 158 9.39 0.09 4.93
C ASN A 158 8.95 1.14 5.96
N THR A 159 7.79 1.71 5.68
CA THR A 159 6.90 2.28 6.69
C THR A 159 5.74 1.31 6.90
N PHE A 160 5.22 1.26 8.12
CA PHE A 160 4.12 0.41 8.54
C PHE A 160 3.08 1.23 9.28
N LEU A 161 1.81 0.93 9.02
CA LEU A 161 0.69 1.39 9.83
C LEU A 161 0.08 0.18 10.53
N LEU A 162 0.12 0.20 11.85
CA LEU A 162 -0.46 -0.82 12.71
C LEU A 162 -1.65 -0.22 13.45
N ALA A 163 -2.73 -0.99 13.63
CA ALA A 163 -3.88 -0.54 14.39
C ALA A 163 -4.54 -1.70 15.13
N ASP A 164 -5.12 -1.41 16.29
CA ASP A 164 -6.04 -2.29 16.99
C ASP A 164 -7.31 -1.52 17.39
N ARG A 165 -8.12 -2.08 18.30
CA ARG A 165 -9.37 -1.46 18.75
C ARG A 165 -9.19 -0.15 19.51
N SER A 166 -7.98 0.15 19.99
CA SER A 166 -7.71 1.22 20.94
C SER A 166 -6.74 2.27 20.41
N GLU A 167 -5.76 1.86 19.62
CA GLU A 167 -4.66 2.71 19.17
C GLU A 167 -4.17 2.35 17.78
N ALA A 168 -3.32 3.21 17.23
CA ALA A 168 -2.57 2.94 16.03
C ALA A 168 -1.12 3.40 16.19
N TRP A 169 -0.24 2.86 15.36
CA TRP A 169 1.18 3.15 15.34
C TRP A 169 1.64 3.34 13.90
N VAL A 170 2.39 4.41 13.66
CA VAL A 170 3.24 4.54 12.48
C VAL A 170 4.63 4.06 12.88
N LEU A 171 5.21 3.14 12.13
CA LEU A 171 6.59 2.68 12.29
C LEU A 171 7.34 2.92 10.98
N GLU A 172 8.39 3.72 11.01
CA GLU A 172 9.21 4.01 9.84
C GLU A 172 10.63 3.50 10.04
N THR A 173 11.21 2.91 8.99
CA THR A 173 12.49 2.21 9.07
C THR A 173 13.52 2.77 8.09
N ALA A 174 14.79 2.70 8.48
CA ALA A 174 15.96 3.03 7.68
C ALA A 174 17.06 2.00 8.01
N GLY A 175 17.22 0.98 7.16
CA GLY A 175 18.06 -0.18 7.48
C GLY A 175 17.52 -0.90 8.72
N ARG A 176 18.39 -1.14 9.71
CA ARG A 176 17.96 -1.68 11.01
C ARG A 176 17.38 -0.63 11.98
N TYR A 177 17.55 0.65 11.68
CA TYR A 177 17.10 1.72 12.55
C TYR A 177 15.63 2.04 12.28
N TRP A 178 14.93 2.48 13.31
CA TRP A 178 13.50 2.75 13.21
C TRP A 178 13.06 3.82 14.22
N ALA A 179 11.97 4.50 13.88
CA ALA A 179 11.22 5.39 14.76
C ALA A 179 9.73 5.05 14.68
N ALA A 180 9.02 5.24 15.78
CA ALA A 180 7.60 4.95 15.89
C ALA A 180 6.83 6.08 16.58
N GLN A 181 5.64 6.36 16.06
CA GLN A 181 4.71 7.35 16.59
C GLN A 181 3.39 6.67 16.96
N GLN A 182 2.95 6.85 18.21
CA GLN A 182 1.67 6.37 18.69
C GLN A 182 0.54 7.36 18.39
N ILE A 183 -0.58 6.85 17.87
CA ILE A 183 -1.78 7.61 17.56
C ILE A 183 -2.92 7.06 18.42
N ARG A 184 -3.42 7.88 19.36
CA ARG A 184 -4.51 7.48 20.28
C ARG A 184 -5.89 8.00 19.87
N GLU A 185 -5.92 9.03 19.04
CA GLU A 185 -7.15 9.67 18.57
C GLU A 185 -6.91 10.36 17.22
N GLY A 186 -8.00 10.77 16.58
CA GLY A 186 -7.95 11.48 15.31
C GLY A 186 -7.74 10.55 14.12
N SER A 187 -7.03 11.01 13.09
CA SER A 187 -6.79 10.23 11.88
C SER A 187 -5.40 10.48 11.32
N ARG A 188 -4.80 9.44 10.75
CA ARG A 188 -3.45 9.45 10.18
C ARG A 188 -3.45 8.72 8.84
N ASN A 189 -2.73 9.24 7.87
CA ASN A 189 -2.35 8.50 6.67
C ASN A 189 -0.84 8.44 6.55
N ILE A 190 -0.36 7.42 5.85
CA ILE A 190 1.01 7.27 5.39
C ILE A 190 0.98 6.97 3.88
N SER A 191 2.09 7.32 3.23
CA SER A 191 2.37 7.09 1.81
C SER A 191 3.87 6.78 1.71
N ASN A 192 4.40 6.50 0.53
CA ASN A 192 5.82 6.16 0.27
C ASN A 192 6.84 7.30 0.53
N GLN A 193 6.87 7.83 1.74
CA GLN A 193 7.81 8.81 2.27
C GLN A 193 7.88 8.69 3.79
N LEU A 194 8.99 9.15 4.37
CA LEU A 194 9.06 9.33 5.82
C LEU A 194 8.19 10.51 6.26
N SER A 195 7.55 10.37 7.41
CA SER A 195 6.52 11.28 7.90
C SER A 195 6.55 11.48 9.42
N ILE A 196 7.32 10.68 10.16
CA ILE A 196 7.55 10.88 11.59
C ILE A 196 8.52 12.05 11.77
N GLY A 197 8.01 13.17 12.28
CA GLY A 197 8.80 14.36 12.60
C GLY A 197 9.48 14.24 13.97
N THR A 198 9.28 15.25 14.80
CA THR A 198 9.82 15.31 16.17
C THR A 198 8.98 14.58 17.21
N ASP A 199 7.71 14.28 16.89
CA ASP A 199 6.81 13.49 17.73
C ASP A 199 7.10 11.99 17.60
N ILE A 200 8.13 11.54 18.34
CA ILE A 200 8.59 10.15 18.38
C ILE A 200 8.21 9.56 19.74
N THR A 201 7.46 8.47 19.72
CA THR A 201 7.06 7.75 20.93
C THR A 201 8.07 6.67 21.32
N ALA A 202 8.63 5.97 20.33
CA ALA A 202 9.67 4.96 20.52
C ALA A 202 10.65 4.97 19.35
N GLU A 203 11.91 4.61 19.59
CA GLU A 203 12.96 4.60 18.57
C GLU A 203 14.02 3.53 18.87
N HIS A 204 14.74 3.11 17.82
CA HIS A 204 15.93 2.27 17.97
C HIS A 204 16.97 2.99 18.85
N ALA A 205 17.59 2.29 19.80
CA ALA A 205 18.48 2.88 20.81
C ALA A 205 19.65 3.68 20.22
N GLU A 206 20.18 3.24 19.08
CA GLU A 206 21.30 3.89 18.39
C GLU A 206 20.88 4.88 17.28
N LEU A 207 19.58 5.11 17.06
CA LEU A 207 19.06 5.92 15.95
C LEU A 207 19.71 7.30 15.85
N ARG A 208 19.70 8.03 16.98
CA ARG A 208 20.23 9.39 17.07
C ARG A 208 21.74 9.44 16.93
N GLN A 209 22.43 8.46 17.50
CA GLN A 209 23.89 8.33 17.36
C GLN A 209 24.26 8.08 15.91
N ARG A 210 23.52 7.21 15.22
CA ARG A 210 23.71 6.95 13.79
C ARG A 210 23.56 8.23 12.98
N ALA A 211 22.46 8.97 13.14
CA ALA A 211 22.23 10.23 12.45
C ALA A 211 23.35 11.26 12.70
N ARG A 212 23.87 11.35 13.92
CA ARG A 212 25.01 12.22 14.27
C ARG A 212 26.30 11.79 13.59
N SER A 213 26.62 10.50 13.65
CA SER A 213 27.86 9.96 13.06
C SER A 213 27.94 10.16 11.54
N GLN A 214 26.78 10.21 10.87
CA GLN A 214 26.66 10.43 9.44
C GLN A 214 26.52 11.92 9.08
N GLY A 215 26.49 12.82 10.08
CA GLY A 215 26.31 14.25 9.87
C GLY A 215 24.90 14.65 9.41
N TRP A 216 23.91 13.76 9.51
CA TRP A 216 22.52 14.03 9.14
C TRP A 216 21.74 14.81 10.20
N TRP A 217 22.22 14.74 11.44
CA TRP A 217 21.74 15.58 12.52
C TRP A 217 22.94 16.09 13.33
N SER A 218 23.03 17.40 13.53
CA SER A 218 24.14 18.02 14.26
C SER A 218 24.16 17.65 15.76
N GLY A 219 23.06 17.11 16.26
CA GLY A 219 22.84 16.88 17.68
C GLY A 219 22.28 18.09 18.43
N ALA A 220 22.15 19.24 17.77
CA ALA A 220 21.49 20.43 18.28
C ALA A 220 20.02 20.51 17.78
N GLY A 221 19.14 21.08 18.60
CA GLY A 221 17.71 21.18 18.32
C GLY A 221 16.94 19.88 18.56
N GLU A 222 15.66 19.87 18.21
CA GLU A 222 14.84 18.66 18.24
C GLU A 222 15.26 17.70 17.13
N PHE A 223 15.22 16.39 17.41
CA PHE A 223 15.49 15.36 16.42
C PHE A 223 14.21 15.02 15.67
N SER A 224 14.23 15.12 14.34
CA SER A 224 13.14 14.75 13.43
C SER A 224 13.58 13.58 12.57
N PHE A 225 12.86 12.45 12.64
CA PHE A 225 13.26 11.25 11.90
C PHE A 225 13.17 11.46 10.39
N ALA A 226 12.06 12.01 9.92
CA ALA A 226 11.84 12.31 8.52
C ALA A 226 12.90 13.27 7.96
N ASP A 227 13.28 14.33 8.69
CA ASP A 227 14.29 15.27 8.22
C ASP A 227 15.69 14.65 8.19
N ALA A 228 16.04 13.85 9.21
CA ALA A 228 17.36 13.24 9.33
C ALA A 228 17.57 12.09 8.33
N PHE A 229 16.54 11.30 8.01
CA PHE A 229 16.69 10.07 7.22
C PHE A 229 16.13 10.14 5.79
N SER A 230 15.42 11.21 5.42
CA SER A 230 14.94 11.37 4.04
C SER A 230 16.07 11.69 3.07
N LEU A 231 15.97 11.16 1.84
CA LEU A 231 16.86 11.53 0.74
C LEU A 231 16.74 13.03 0.41
N GLU A 232 17.88 13.67 0.13
CA GLU A 232 17.93 15.06 -0.32
C GLU A 232 17.30 15.24 -1.71
N GLN A 233 17.64 14.34 -2.62
CA GLN A 233 17.06 14.26 -3.95
C GLN A 233 16.14 13.04 -4.01
N GLN A 234 14.84 13.31 -3.96
CA GLN A 234 13.85 12.26 -3.99
C GLN A 234 13.59 11.79 -5.43
N PRO A 235 13.50 10.48 -5.68
CA PRO A 235 13.09 9.98 -6.98
C PRO A 235 11.66 10.45 -7.29
N PRO A 236 11.28 10.68 -8.56
CA PRO A 236 9.98 11.22 -8.92
C PRO A 236 8.75 10.50 -8.32
N ARG A 237 8.85 9.19 -8.10
CA ARG A 237 7.82 8.38 -7.41
C ARG A 237 7.53 8.86 -5.98
N MET A 238 8.52 9.36 -5.25
CA MET A 238 8.33 9.90 -3.90
C MET A 238 7.71 11.31 -3.94
N GLU A 239 7.99 12.11 -4.96
CA GLU A 239 7.28 13.38 -5.18
C GLU A 239 5.78 13.15 -5.45
N ALA A 240 5.44 12.11 -6.23
CA ALA A 240 4.05 11.70 -6.38
C ALA A 240 3.43 11.22 -5.04
N ALA A 241 4.21 10.56 -4.19
CA ALA A 241 3.77 10.18 -2.85
C ALA A 241 3.48 11.38 -1.94
N LYS A 242 4.24 12.48 -2.03
CA LYS A 242 3.93 13.74 -1.31
C LYS A 242 2.56 14.30 -1.68
N ALA A 243 2.21 14.26 -2.97
CA ALA A 243 0.92 14.75 -3.45
C ALA A 243 -0.23 13.90 -2.91
N ARG A 244 -0.11 12.56 -3.00
CA ARG A 244 -1.10 11.62 -2.43
C ARG A 244 -1.22 11.75 -0.92
N TYR A 245 -0.09 11.86 -0.21
CA TYR A 245 -0.09 12.07 1.24
C TYR A 245 -0.88 13.33 1.63
N ARG A 246 -0.67 14.45 0.92
CA ARG A 246 -1.41 15.70 1.14
C ARG A 246 -2.89 15.55 0.80
N ALA A 247 -3.22 14.92 -0.32
CA ALA A 247 -4.61 14.67 -0.73
C ALA A 247 -5.33 13.77 0.28
N GLY A 248 -4.70 12.68 0.71
CA GLY A 248 -5.21 11.79 1.75
C GLY A 248 -5.45 12.51 3.08
N LYS A 249 -4.51 13.36 3.50
CA LYS A 249 -4.67 14.18 4.71
C LYS A 249 -5.86 15.13 4.61
N GLU A 250 -6.06 15.74 3.44
CA GLU A 250 -7.20 16.62 3.19
C GLU A 250 -8.53 15.85 3.19
N LEU A 251 -8.60 14.67 2.55
CA LEU A 251 -9.77 13.81 2.57
C LEU A 251 -10.13 13.36 4.00
N LEU A 252 -9.13 12.98 4.81
CA LEU A 252 -9.34 12.66 6.22
C LEU A 252 -9.89 13.87 7.00
N ARG A 253 -9.38 15.07 6.74
CA ARG A 253 -9.84 16.31 7.38
C ARG A 253 -11.29 16.64 7.01
N GLN A 254 -11.66 16.47 5.74
CA GLN A 254 -13.01 16.72 5.25
C GLN A 254 -14.07 15.82 5.89
N HIS A 255 -13.68 14.59 6.24
CA HIS A 255 -14.58 13.60 6.83
C HIS A 255 -14.43 13.45 8.35
N ALA A 256 -13.59 14.26 9.01
CA ALA A 256 -13.36 14.17 10.45
C ALA A 256 -14.69 14.22 11.23
N GLY A 257 -14.84 13.29 12.18
CA GLY A 257 -16.05 13.08 12.98
C GLY A 257 -17.10 12.18 12.31
N HIS A 258 -16.95 11.89 11.03
CA HIS A 258 -17.93 11.18 10.21
C HIS A 258 -17.32 10.01 9.43
N ILE A 259 -16.07 9.63 9.73
CA ILE A 259 -15.39 8.56 9.00
C ILE A 259 -16.07 7.22 9.29
N THR A 260 -16.51 6.54 8.22
CA THR A 260 -17.02 5.17 8.22
C THR A 260 -16.17 4.25 7.35
N ALA A 261 -16.53 2.96 7.28
CA ALA A 261 -15.90 2.03 6.35
C ALA A 261 -16.10 2.49 4.89
N GLU A 262 -17.29 2.97 4.57
CA GLU A 262 -17.64 3.50 3.25
C GLU A 262 -16.83 4.74 2.89
N THR A 263 -16.55 5.62 3.87
CA THR A 263 -15.62 6.74 3.67
C THR A 263 -14.24 6.24 3.24
N PHE A 264 -13.67 5.26 3.94
CA PHE A 264 -12.36 4.71 3.57
C PHE A 264 -12.40 3.94 2.25
N MET A 265 -13.48 3.21 1.95
CA MET A 265 -13.67 2.58 0.64
C MET A 265 -13.73 3.64 -0.47
N ALA A 266 -14.34 4.80 -0.24
CA ALA A 266 -14.36 5.90 -1.21
C ALA A 266 -12.97 6.53 -1.41
N ILE A 267 -12.25 6.81 -0.32
CA ILE A 267 -10.87 7.34 -0.37
C ILE A 267 -9.96 6.38 -1.15
N LEU A 268 -10.00 5.08 -0.85
CA LEU A 268 -9.18 4.07 -1.51
C LEU A 268 -9.55 3.84 -2.99
N ARG A 269 -10.71 4.33 -3.44
CA ARG A 269 -11.15 4.32 -4.84
C ARG A 269 -10.75 5.57 -5.62
N ASP A 270 -10.21 6.57 -4.96
CA ASP A 270 -10.00 7.88 -5.55
C ASP A 270 -8.81 7.88 -6.53
N LYS A 271 -9.12 7.79 -7.83
CA LYS A 271 -8.13 7.88 -8.91
C LYS A 271 -7.62 9.31 -9.13
N ALA A 272 -8.41 10.32 -8.76
CA ALA A 272 -8.08 11.73 -9.01
C ALA A 272 -6.90 12.22 -8.17
N SER A 273 -6.83 11.84 -6.90
CA SER A 273 -5.68 12.09 -6.01
C SER A 273 -4.48 11.21 -6.32
N GLY A 274 -4.68 10.10 -7.04
CA GLY A 274 -3.69 9.06 -7.27
C GLY A 274 -3.63 7.98 -6.19
N ILE A 275 -4.51 8.00 -5.17
CA ILE A 275 -4.58 6.96 -4.13
C ILE A 275 -4.96 5.60 -4.73
N CYS A 276 -5.86 5.57 -5.70
CA CYS A 276 -6.14 4.39 -6.51
C CYS A 276 -5.26 4.42 -7.78
N VAL A 277 -4.19 3.63 -7.80
CA VAL A 277 -3.24 3.59 -8.91
C VAL A 277 -3.77 2.74 -10.07
N ASP A 278 -3.71 3.29 -11.28
CA ASP A 278 -3.97 2.58 -12.53
C ASP A 278 -3.05 3.10 -13.63
N SER A 279 -1.83 2.56 -13.68
CA SER A 279 -0.72 3.01 -14.53
C SER A 279 -0.13 1.88 -15.36
N GLU A 280 0.54 2.15 -16.47
CA GLU A 280 1.07 1.11 -17.36
C GLU A 280 1.87 0.02 -16.62
N GLY A 281 2.75 0.39 -15.69
CA GLY A 281 3.56 -0.57 -14.92
C GLY A 281 2.96 -1.03 -13.58
N PHE A 282 2.12 -0.23 -12.93
CA PHE A 282 1.60 -0.49 -11.59
C PHE A 282 0.08 -0.33 -11.51
N ARG A 283 -0.56 -1.10 -10.64
CA ARG A 283 -1.98 -0.92 -10.30
C ARG A 283 -2.20 -1.21 -8.83
N THR A 284 -3.28 -0.69 -8.28
CA THR A 284 -3.80 -1.19 -7.00
C THR A 284 -4.27 -2.63 -7.20
N ALA A 285 -3.46 -3.59 -6.77
CA ALA A 285 -3.70 -5.02 -6.94
C ALA A 285 -4.68 -5.59 -5.92
N GLY A 286 -4.80 -4.91 -4.76
CA GLY A 286 -5.74 -5.25 -3.71
C GLY A 286 -5.99 -4.06 -2.79
N SER A 287 -7.18 -4.02 -2.20
CA SER A 287 -7.58 -3.00 -1.24
C SER A 287 -8.27 -3.63 -0.04
N MET A 288 -8.02 -3.07 1.14
CA MET A 288 -8.56 -3.53 2.42
C MET A 288 -9.16 -2.37 3.21
N VAL A 289 -10.30 -2.61 3.86
CA VAL A 289 -10.85 -1.72 4.91
C VAL A 289 -11.23 -2.58 6.11
N SER A 290 -10.88 -2.17 7.32
CA SER A 290 -11.29 -2.86 8.54
C SER A 290 -12.02 -1.94 9.50
N VAL A 291 -13.03 -2.49 10.16
CA VAL A 291 -13.76 -1.84 11.25
C VAL A 291 -13.46 -2.61 12.53
N LEU A 292 -12.89 -1.92 13.51
CA LEU A 292 -12.44 -2.46 14.78
C LEU A 292 -13.22 -1.76 15.91
N PRO A 293 -14.41 -2.27 16.30
CA PRO A 293 -15.20 -1.69 17.37
C PRO A 293 -14.41 -1.64 18.69
N ARG A 294 -14.57 -0.58 19.49
CA ARG A 294 -13.95 -0.52 20.83
C ARG A 294 -14.52 -1.57 21.78
N ASP A 295 -15.79 -1.92 21.60
CA ASP A 295 -16.42 -2.99 22.36
C ASP A 295 -15.91 -4.36 21.87
N PRO A 296 -15.17 -5.12 22.70
CA PRO A 296 -14.65 -6.43 22.31
C PRO A 296 -15.74 -7.48 22.08
N ALA A 297 -16.98 -7.27 22.58
CA ALA A 297 -18.10 -8.14 22.31
C ALA A 297 -18.61 -8.03 20.86
N VAL A 298 -18.29 -6.92 20.17
CA VAL A 298 -18.61 -6.73 18.75
C VAL A 298 -17.43 -7.23 17.91
N PRO A 299 -17.66 -8.15 16.95
CA PRO A 299 -16.58 -8.67 16.12
C PRO A 299 -15.99 -7.59 15.21
N CYS A 300 -14.69 -7.66 14.96
CA CYS A 300 -14.05 -6.90 13.89
C CYS A 300 -14.54 -7.42 12.53
N VAL A 301 -14.68 -6.51 11.56
CA VAL A 301 -15.04 -6.86 10.18
C VAL A 301 -13.95 -6.34 9.25
N HIS A 302 -13.41 -7.23 8.43
CA HIS A 302 -12.32 -6.95 7.50
C HIS A 302 -12.81 -7.14 6.08
N PHE A 303 -12.79 -6.08 5.28
CA PHE A 303 -13.24 -6.09 3.90
C PHE A 303 -12.06 -6.14 2.96
N PHE A 304 -12.12 -7.00 1.95
CA PHE A 304 -11.09 -7.11 0.92
C PHE A 304 -11.70 -7.04 -0.48
N THR A 305 -11.02 -6.39 -1.42
CA THR A 305 -11.43 -6.45 -2.83
C THR A 305 -11.13 -7.81 -3.46
N ALA A 306 -10.02 -8.46 -3.08
CA ALA A 306 -9.53 -9.71 -3.70
C ALA A 306 -9.44 -9.66 -5.24
N THR A 307 -9.45 -8.45 -5.80
CA THR A 307 -9.38 -8.13 -7.22
C THR A 307 -8.70 -6.77 -7.35
N PRO A 308 -7.98 -6.55 -8.46
CA PRO A 308 -7.34 -5.27 -8.75
C PRO A 308 -8.34 -4.17 -9.07
N ASP A 309 -7.89 -2.92 -8.99
CA ASP A 309 -8.68 -1.72 -9.23
C ASP A 309 -9.90 -1.61 -8.28
N PRO A 310 -9.72 -1.06 -7.05
CA PRO A 310 -10.82 -0.91 -6.10
C PRO A 310 -11.95 -0.03 -6.62
N SER A 311 -11.70 0.86 -7.59
CA SER A 311 -12.74 1.71 -8.20
C SER A 311 -13.81 0.90 -8.94
N ARG A 312 -13.47 -0.33 -9.35
CA ARG A 312 -14.36 -1.27 -10.05
C ARG A 312 -14.66 -2.53 -9.24
N SER A 313 -14.01 -2.70 -8.09
CA SER A 313 -14.11 -3.90 -7.26
C SER A 313 -15.09 -3.74 -6.10
N VAL A 314 -15.64 -4.87 -5.67
CA VAL A 314 -16.50 -4.97 -4.49
C VAL A 314 -15.67 -5.37 -3.28
N PHE A 315 -15.87 -4.68 -2.16
CA PHE A 315 -15.33 -5.02 -0.85
C PHE A 315 -16.14 -6.16 -0.22
N LYS A 316 -15.52 -7.33 -0.07
CA LYS A 316 -16.13 -8.54 0.47
C LYS A 316 -15.77 -8.70 1.95
N PRO A 317 -16.75 -8.89 2.87
CA PRO A 317 -16.47 -8.97 4.30
C PRO A 317 -15.89 -10.32 4.70
N PHE A 318 -14.99 -10.28 5.68
CA PHE A 318 -14.44 -11.39 6.42
C PHE A 318 -14.55 -11.09 7.91
N VAL A 319 -14.92 -12.09 8.70
CA VAL A 319 -15.01 -12.02 10.16
C VAL A 319 -14.37 -13.29 10.71
N PHE A 320 -13.43 -13.12 11.64
CA PHE A 320 -12.92 -14.27 12.39
C PHE A 320 -14.05 -14.89 13.19
N ARG A 321 -14.33 -16.17 12.98
CA ARG A 321 -15.30 -16.87 13.83
C ARG A 321 -14.72 -16.93 15.24
N GLY A 322 -15.40 -16.31 16.20
CA GLY A 322 -15.07 -16.49 17.61
C GLY A 322 -15.17 -17.96 18.01
N ARG A 323 -14.56 -18.32 19.13
CA ARG A 323 -14.89 -19.60 19.80
C ARG A 323 -16.42 -19.71 19.91
N PRO A 324 -17.01 -20.87 19.58
CA PRO A 324 -18.44 -20.99 19.32
C PRO A 324 -19.25 -20.91 20.61
N GLU A 325 -19.54 -19.70 21.11
CA GLU A 325 -20.54 -19.52 22.18
C GLU A 325 -21.51 -18.33 21.97
N ALA A 326 -21.29 -17.40 21.03
CA ALA A 326 -22.11 -16.17 20.99
C ALA A 326 -22.57 -15.65 19.61
N LEU A 327 -22.49 -16.44 18.53
CA LEU A 327 -22.86 -15.98 17.18
C LEU A 327 -24.10 -16.68 16.62
N ALA A 328 -25.18 -16.74 17.40
CA ALA A 328 -26.46 -17.29 16.93
C ALA A 328 -27.63 -16.30 16.88
N ALA A 329 -27.51 -15.04 17.32
CA ALA A 329 -28.72 -14.19 17.43
C ALA A 329 -28.64 -12.71 16.99
N GLY A 330 -27.45 -12.11 16.80
CA GLY A 330 -27.36 -10.64 16.70
C GLY A 330 -27.17 -10.01 15.32
N PHE A 331 -26.50 -10.69 14.38
CA PHE A 331 -25.83 -9.97 13.27
C PHE A 331 -26.61 -9.89 11.96
N VAL A 332 -27.75 -10.59 11.82
CA VAL A 332 -28.52 -10.60 10.56
C VAL A 332 -29.66 -9.56 10.55
N SER A 333 -30.00 -8.92 11.67
CA SER A 333 -31.18 -8.03 11.72
C SER A 333 -30.92 -6.55 11.40
N GLN A 334 -29.67 -6.12 11.13
CA GLN A 334 -29.36 -4.70 10.89
C GLN A 334 -28.97 -4.35 9.44
N LEU A 335 -28.85 -5.34 8.54
CA LEU A 335 -28.52 -5.13 7.12
C LEU A 335 -29.72 -5.16 6.15
N GLN A 336 -30.97 -5.22 6.65
CA GLN A 336 -32.18 -5.32 5.81
C GLN A 336 -33.22 -4.20 5.97
N ARG A 337 -32.85 -3.01 6.43
CA ARG A 337 -33.77 -1.85 6.38
C ARG A 337 -33.54 -1.01 5.13
N ARG A 338 -34.31 -1.29 4.06
CA ARG A 338 -34.54 -0.32 2.97
C ARG A 338 -35.50 0.78 3.44
N PRO A 339 -35.40 2.03 2.93
CA PRO A 339 -36.40 3.05 3.18
C PRO A 339 -37.73 2.66 2.54
N ARG A 340 -38.84 2.83 3.26
CA ARG A 340 -40.20 2.69 2.73
C ARG A 340 -40.43 3.78 1.68
N GLN A 341 -40.83 3.40 0.46
CA GLN A 341 -41.53 4.31 -0.44
C GLN A 341 -42.99 4.38 0.01
N GLU A 342 -43.48 5.58 0.30
CA GLU A 342 -44.91 5.85 0.48
C GLU A 342 -45.58 5.78 -0.90
N GLY A 343 -46.53 4.87 -1.04
CA GLY A 343 -47.34 4.71 -2.25
C GLY A 343 -48.49 5.73 -2.26
N ALA A 344 -48.54 6.55 -3.30
CA ALA A 344 -49.76 7.23 -3.71
C ALA A 344 -50.57 6.28 -4.61
N ALA A 345 -51.80 5.99 -4.19
CA ALA A 345 -52.77 5.19 -4.93
C ALA A 345 -53.40 5.97 -6.09
N LEU A 346 -53.92 5.26 -7.11
CA LEU A 346 -55.16 5.52 -7.88
C LEU A 346 -55.31 4.47 -9.04
N PRO A 347 -56.51 4.23 -9.59
CA PRO A 347 -57.38 3.10 -9.21
C PRO A 347 -57.62 2.05 -10.32
N GLU A 348 -58.32 0.99 -9.93
CA GLU A 348 -58.70 -0.17 -10.75
C GLU A 348 -59.72 0.14 -11.87
N HIS A 349 -59.55 -0.54 -13.01
CA HIS A 349 -60.67 -0.98 -13.85
C HIS A 349 -60.36 -2.36 -14.43
N GLY A 350 -61.29 -3.30 -14.24
CA GLY A 350 -61.19 -4.69 -14.67
C GLY A 350 -61.60 -4.96 -16.12
N GLY A 351 -61.55 -6.25 -16.49
CA GLY A 351 -62.28 -6.78 -17.64
C GLY A 351 -61.45 -7.63 -18.62
N SER A 352 -61.47 -8.95 -18.37
CA SER A 352 -61.49 -10.09 -19.31
C SER A 352 -61.32 -9.84 -20.83
N ALA A 353 -60.42 -10.59 -21.48
CA ALA A 353 -60.77 -11.67 -22.43
C ALA A 353 -59.55 -12.22 -23.17
N ALA A 354 -59.53 -13.54 -23.36
CA ALA A 354 -58.59 -14.29 -24.19
C ALA A 354 -58.89 -14.15 -25.69
N ARG A 355 -57.85 -14.16 -26.56
CA ARG A 355 -57.68 -15.12 -27.68
C ARG A 355 -56.55 -14.76 -28.67
N ALA A 356 -55.87 -15.82 -29.10
CA ALA A 356 -55.35 -16.13 -30.45
C ALA A 356 -54.06 -15.48 -30.99
N VAL A 357 -53.07 -16.35 -31.21
CA VAL A 357 -52.00 -16.35 -32.24
C VAL A 357 -52.60 -17.04 -33.49
N PRO A 358 -52.32 -16.70 -34.78
CA PRO A 358 -50.99 -16.78 -35.47
C PRO A 358 -50.85 -15.85 -36.72
N PRO A 359 -49.98 -16.11 -37.74
CA PRO A 359 -48.57 -16.54 -37.80
C PRO A 359 -47.66 -15.52 -38.55
N ALA A 360 -46.36 -15.82 -38.66
CA ALA A 360 -45.36 -15.12 -39.48
C ALA A 360 -45.39 -15.53 -40.99
N PRO A 361 -44.76 -14.71 -41.86
CA PRO A 361 -43.85 -15.19 -42.92
C PRO A 361 -42.46 -14.51 -42.78
N GLY A 362 -41.30 -15.18 -42.91
CA GLY A 362 -40.63 -15.62 -44.16
C GLY A 362 -40.16 -14.40 -45.01
N GLY A 363 -38.92 -14.16 -45.46
CA GLY A 363 -37.64 -14.88 -45.51
C GLY A 363 -36.65 -14.10 -46.43
N ALA A 364 -35.38 -14.56 -46.50
CA ALA A 364 -34.30 -14.30 -47.49
C ALA A 364 -33.71 -12.86 -47.61
N GLY A 365 -32.42 -12.60 -47.92
CA GLY A 365 -31.21 -13.37 -48.33
C GLY A 365 -29.94 -12.51 -48.05
N ALA A 366 -28.71 -13.03 -47.89
CA ALA A 366 -27.75 -13.50 -48.94
C ALA A 366 -27.39 -12.37 -49.94
N ASP A 367 -26.17 -12.03 -50.39
CA ASP A 367 -24.79 -12.55 -50.40
C ASP A 367 -23.84 -11.36 -50.75
N GLY A 368 -22.54 -11.37 -50.46
CA GLY A 368 -21.47 -11.75 -51.41
C GLY A 368 -20.15 -11.01 -51.06
N ALA A 369 -19.02 -11.70 -50.82
CA ALA A 369 -17.96 -12.06 -51.79
C ALA A 369 -17.34 -10.82 -52.48
N GLY A 370 -16.04 -10.50 -52.37
CA GLY A 370 -14.83 -11.29 -52.64
C GLY A 370 -13.73 -10.37 -53.25
N PRO A 371 -12.53 -10.87 -53.60
CA PRO A 371 -11.23 -10.23 -53.29
C PRO A 371 -10.36 -9.80 -54.49
N GLY A 372 -9.19 -9.19 -54.23
CA GLY A 372 -8.05 -9.06 -55.16
C GLY A 372 -6.87 -8.35 -54.47
N ALA A 373 -5.71 -8.97 -54.22
CA ALA A 373 -4.66 -9.51 -55.11
C ALA A 373 -3.53 -8.49 -55.40
N GLY A 374 -2.35 -8.77 -54.85
CA GLY A 374 -1.09 -8.76 -55.61
C GLY A 374 -0.22 -7.51 -55.59
N PRO A 375 1.09 -7.66 -55.88
CA PRO A 375 2.18 -6.98 -55.17
C PRO A 375 3.02 -6.07 -56.08
N GLU A 376 3.93 -5.25 -55.52
CA GLU A 376 5.18 -4.86 -56.21
C GLU A 376 6.16 -4.14 -55.28
N ALA A 377 7.40 -4.67 -55.21
CA ALA A 377 8.63 -3.92 -55.04
C ALA A 377 9.32 -3.89 -56.42
N PRO A 378 10.23 -2.94 -56.73
CA PRO A 378 11.64 -3.17 -56.35
C PRO A 378 12.51 -1.92 -56.10
N ALA A 379 13.72 -2.25 -55.63
CA ALA A 379 15.03 -1.58 -55.53
C ALA A 379 15.35 -0.30 -56.35
N ASP A 380 16.19 0.56 -55.75
CA ASP A 380 17.53 0.98 -56.25
C ASP A 380 18.22 1.85 -55.15
N ALA A 381 19.39 1.50 -54.60
CA ALA A 381 20.75 1.55 -55.13
C ALA A 381 21.39 2.96 -55.11
N ALA A 382 22.42 3.13 -54.26
CA ALA A 382 23.68 3.87 -54.48
C ALA A 382 24.25 4.49 -53.18
N GLY A 383 25.43 4.01 -52.73
CA GLY A 383 26.40 4.83 -51.96
C GLY A 383 27.29 5.62 -52.94
N PRO A 384 28.54 6.02 -52.61
CA PRO A 384 29.20 6.16 -51.30
C PRO A 384 30.02 7.48 -51.16
N GLY A 385 30.79 7.61 -50.07
CA GLY A 385 31.99 8.46 -49.98
C GLY A 385 31.80 9.85 -49.34
N GLU A 386 32.77 10.48 -48.70
CA GLU A 386 34.14 10.14 -48.30
C GLU A 386 34.68 11.33 -47.47
N ALA A 387 35.70 11.11 -46.63
CA ALA A 387 36.67 12.08 -46.10
C ALA A 387 36.15 13.29 -45.28
N GLY A 388 36.74 13.73 -44.18
CA GLY A 388 38.11 13.67 -43.67
C GLY A 388 38.39 14.99 -42.92
N PRO A 389 39.37 15.05 -41.99
CA PRO A 389 39.43 16.06 -40.93
C PRO A 389 40.45 17.18 -41.16
N GLY A 390 40.34 18.27 -40.40
CA GLY A 390 41.37 19.32 -40.23
C GLY A 390 40.83 20.40 -39.30
N GLY A 391 41.57 21.02 -38.37
CA GLY A 391 43.00 21.06 -38.13
C GLY A 391 43.38 22.50 -37.72
N GLY A 392 44.13 22.66 -36.62
CA GLY A 392 44.90 23.87 -36.24
C GLY A 392 44.09 25.04 -35.68
N GLU A 393 44.62 25.94 -34.84
CA GLU A 393 45.95 26.16 -34.27
C GLU A 393 45.83 27.21 -33.13
N ARG A 394 46.73 27.10 -32.12
CA ARG A 394 47.57 28.15 -31.45
C ARG A 394 47.00 29.56 -31.16
N ALA A 395 47.41 30.35 -30.15
CA ALA A 395 48.31 30.26 -28.99
C ALA A 395 48.20 31.61 -28.21
N ALA A 396 48.36 31.59 -26.88
CA ALA A 396 49.37 32.31 -26.08
C ALA A 396 49.06 33.71 -25.48
N GLY A 397 49.60 33.90 -24.26
CA GLY A 397 49.83 35.17 -23.54
C GLY A 397 48.99 35.26 -22.26
N GLY A 398 49.47 35.00 -21.03
CA GLY A 398 50.56 35.67 -20.29
C GLY A 398 49.91 36.47 -19.13
N GLY A 399 50.36 36.57 -17.88
CA GLY A 399 51.47 36.00 -17.11
C GLY A 399 51.32 36.41 -15.63
N ARG A 400 51.97 35.64 -14.74
CA ARG A 400 52.64 36.01 -13.47
C ARG A 400 51.98 36.99 -12.47
N GLY A 401 51.52 36.42 -11.34
CA GLY A 401 52.26 36.45 -10.06
C GLY A 401 52.12 37.65 -9.09
N PRO A 402 52.41 37.45 -7.78
CA PRO A 402 51.68 38.01 -6.61
C PRO A 402 52.62 38.89 -5.72
N PRO A 403 52.58 38.99 -4.35
CA PRO A 403 51.60 38.77 -3.24
C PRO A 403 51.58 40.05 -2.30
N PRO A 404 51.44 40.06 -0.93
CA PRO A 404 51.09 39.06 0.10
C PRO A 404 50.14 39.49 1.27
N ARG A 405 49.84 38.46 2.08
CA ARG A 405 49.48 38.35 3.51
C ARG A 405 49.60 39.59 4.42
N GLY A 406 48.65 39.68 5.37
CA GLY A 406 48.79 40.34 6.66
C GLY A 406 47.81 39.74 7.68
N ALA A 407 48.33 39.35 8.85
CA ALA A 407 47.60 38.80 9.98
C ALA A 407 46.92 39.91 10.81
N GLY A 408 45.86 39.53 11.53
CA GLY A 408 45.16 40.33 12.54
C GLY A 408 44.09 39.47 13.20
#